data_AF-A0A2Z2KIP1-F1
#
_entry.id   AF-A0A2Z2KIP1-F1
#
_cell.length_a   1.000
_cell.length_b   1.000
_cell.length_c   1.000
_cell.angle_alpha   90.00
_cell.angle_beta   90.00
_cell.angle_gamma   90.00
#
_symmetry.space_group_name_H-M   'P 1'
#
loop_
_entity.id
_entity.type
_entity.pdbx_description
1 polymer ?
#
loop_
_entity_poly.entity_id
_entity_poly.type
_entity_poly.pdbx_seq_one_letter_code
_entity_poly.pdbx_strand_id
1 'polypeptide(L)'
;MRQLISDLAEWVSMSGKELQRCCQEVYYGLRVGGILHQIEYIQMYADEAGLVLRAGYREAMSLLERVYKEWKMYLLLLYKTGVQGRSARMKELSANGLRLLDIYAEALAGYLRWLRNQVEN
;
A
#
# COMPACT_ATOMS: atom_id res chain seq x y z
N MET A 1 -1.50 7.34 7.78
CA MET A 1 -1.01 6.98 6.43
C MET A 1 -1.40 8.01 5.37
N ARG A 2 -2.69 8.29 5.12
CA ARG A 2 -3.11 9.26 4.08
C ARG A 2 -2.46 10.64 4.21
N GLN A 3 -2.47 11.25 5.40
CA GLN A 3 -1.83 12.55 5.63
C GLN A 3 -0.34 12.52 5.26
N LEU A 4 0.40 11.53 5.76
CA LEU A 4 1.82 11.34 5.44
C LEU A 4 2.09 11.26 3.92
N ILE A 5 1.25 10.55 3.16
CA ILE A 5 1.37 10.47 1.70
C ILE A 5 1.04 11.81 1.04
N SER A 6 0.04 12.54 1.55
CA SER A 6 -0.30 13.89 1.09
C SER A 6 0.88 14.85 1.31
N ASP A 7 1.52 14.79 2.47
CA ASP A 7 2.61 15.68 2.87
C ASP A 7 3.84 15.56 1.95
N LEU A 8 4.00 14.42 1.24
CA LEU A 8 5.06 14.26 0.24
C LEU A 8 5.02 15.37 -0.82
N ALA A 9 3.84 15.89 -1.17
CA ALA A 9 3.73 16.96 -2.16
C ALA A 9 4.50 18.23 -1.73
N GLU A 10 4.59 18.49 -0.43
CA GLU A 10 5.28 19.65 0.14
C GLU A 10 6.80 19.48 0.16
N TRP A 11 7.31 18.27 -0.05
CA TRP A 11 8.74 17.97 0.02
C TRP A 11 9.53 18.41 -1.22
N VAL A 12 8.85 19.02 -2.20
CA VAL A 12 9.47 19.52 -3.44
C VAL A 12 10.54 20.59 -3.18
N SER A 13 10.45 21.30 -2.06
CA SER A 13 11.36 22.36 -1.64
C SER A 13 12.51 21.88 -0.75
N MET A 14 12.52 20.60 -0.33
CA MET A 14 13.57 20.04 0.53
C MET A 14 14.92 19.95 -0.19
N SER A 15 16.00 20.11 0.57
CA SER A 15 17.34 19.77 0.07
C SER A 15 17.48 18.26 -0.13
N GLY A 16 18.42 17.83 -0.98
CA GLY A 16 18.65 16.41 -1.25
C GLY A 16 18.98 15.57 -0.01
N LYS A 17 19.72 16.12 0.95
CA LYS A 17 20.07 15.43 2.22
C LYS A 17 18.88 15.28 3.15
N GLU A 18 18.07 16.34 3.28
CA GLU A 18 16.84 16.29 4.08
C GLU A 18 15.86 15.28 3.48
N LEU A 19 15.68 15.33 2.17
CA LEU A 19 14.81 14.42 1.44
C LEU A 19 15.23 12.95 1.63
N GLN A 20 16.53 12.66 1.54
CA GLN A 20 17.04 11.31 1.71
C GLN A 20 16.67 10.74 3.09
N ARG A 21 16.89 11.52 4.16
CA ARG A 21 16.55 11.11 5.53
C ARG A 21 15.05 10.87 5.68
N CYS A 22 14.22 11.85 5.28
CA CYS A 22 12.77 11.76 5.42
C CYS A 22 12.19 10.58 4.62
N CYS A 23 12.66 10.35 3.38
CA CYS A 23 12.23 9.21 2.58
C CYS A 23 12.63 7.87 3.17
N GLN A 24 13.80 7.75 3.82
CA GLN A 24 14.21 6.51 4.49
C GLN A 24 13.25 6.19 5.64
N GLU A 25 13.00 7.17 6.52
CA GLU A 25 12.09 7.01 7.67
C GLU A 25 10.68 6.63 7.21
N VAL A 26 10.13 7.35 6.22
CA VAL A 26 8.79 7.06 5.68
C VAL A 26 8.74 5.72 4.97
N TYR A 27 9.76 5.38 4.18
CA TYR A 27 9.83 4.08 3.52
C TYR A 27 9.78 2.94 4.53
N TYR A 28 10.59 2.98 5.60
CA TYR A 28 10.58 1.93 6.62
C TYR A 28 9.25 1.91 7.38
N GLY A 29 8.70 3.07 7.75
CA GLY A 29 7.41 3.16 8.45
C GLY A 29 6.21 2.70 7.61
N LEU A 30 6.24 2.87 6.28
CA LEU A 30 5.18 2.37 5.39
C LEU A 30 5.39 0.90 5.01
N ARG A 31 6.64 0.42 5.01
CA ARG A 31 6.97 -0.97 4.74
C ARG A 31 6.57 -1.84 5.93
N VAL A 32 6.92 -1.44 7.16
CA VAL A 32 6.63 -2.17 8.39
C VAL A 32 5.23 -1.81 8.89
N GLY A 33 4.34 -2.78 9.04
CA GLY A 33 2.98 -2.55 9.57
C GLY A 33 2.01 -1.82 8.63
N GLY A 34 2.39 -1.63 7.36
CA GLY A 34 1.54 -1.01 6.34
C GLY A 34 0.74 -2.02 5.50
N ILE A 35 0.29 -1.56 4.33
CA ILE A 35 -0.59 -2.32 3.41
C ILE A 35 -0.04 -3.71 3.06
N LEU A 36 1.28 -3.86 2.88
CA LEU A 36 1.89 -5.16 2.54
C LEU A 36 1.60 -6.21 3.62
N HIS A 37 1.87 -5.85 4.88
CA HIS A 37 1.67 -6.75 6.02
C HIS A 37 0.20 -7.07 6.25
N GLN A 38 -0.69 -6.08 6.03
CA GLN A 38 -2.13 -6.31 6.14
C GLN A 38 -2.62 -7.34 5.11
N ILE A 39 -2.15 -7.25 3.87
CA ILE A 39 -2.51 -8.21 2.81
C ILE A 39 -1.89 -9.59 3.08
N GLU A 40 -0.63 -9.65 3.51
CA GLU A 40 0.04 -10.90 3.90
C GLU A 40 -0.72 -11.60 5.05
N TYR A 41 -1.18 -10.83 6.03
CA TYR A 41 -1.99 -11.35 7.13
C TYR A 41 -3.35 -11.88 6.66
N ILE A 42 -4.03 -11.16 5.75
CA ILE A 42 -5.28 -11.64 5.14
C ILE A 42 -5.06 -12.98 4.43
N GLN A 43 -3.98 -13.11 3.67
CA GLN A 43 -3.65 -14.35 2.94
C GLN A 43 -3.36 -15.51 3.90
N MET A 44 -2.55 -15.27 4.93
CA MET A 44 -2.23 -16.25 5.97
C MET A 44 -3.48 -16.73 6.69
N TYR A 45 -4.32 -15.80 7.16
CA TYR A 45 -5.58 -16.13 7.82
C TYR A 45 -6.52 -16.91 6.90
N ALA A 46 -6.62 -16.52 5.62
CA ALA A 46 -7.47 -17.22 4.66
C ALA A 46 -7.02 -18.67 4.42
N ASP A 47 -5.72 -18.92 4.44
CA ASP A 47 -5.16 -20.27 4.34
C ASP A 47 -5.48 -21.10 5.59
N GLU A 48 -5.19 -20.55 6.78
CA GLU A 48 -5.45 -21.20 8.08
C GLU A 48 -6.93 -21.52 8.29
N ALA A 49 -7.83 -20.64 7.85
CA ALA A 49 -9.28 -20.81 7.95
C ALA A 49 -9.90 -21.64 6.81
N GLY A 50 -9.10 -22.12 5.85
CA GLY A 50 -9.58 -22.87 4.68
C GLY A 50 -10.43 -22.05 3.71
N LEU A 51 -10.39 -20.72 3.82
CA LEU A 51 -11.10 -19.78 2.95
C LEU A 51 -10.59 -19.82 1.51
N VAL A 52 -9.34 -20.24 1.31
CA VAL A 52 -8.71 -20.42 -0.01
C VAL A 52 -9.46 -21.42 -0.92
N LEU A 53 -10.23 -22.34 -0.33
CA LEU A 53 -11.02 -23.35 -1.04
C LEU A 53 -12.44 -22.89 -1.37
N ARG A 54 -12.86 -21.74 -0.84
CA ARG A 54 -14.23 -21.22 -1.01
C ARG A 54 -14.41 -20.57 -2.37
N ALA A 55 -15.60 -20.72 -2.94
CA ALA A 55 -15.97 -20.07 -4.19
C ALA A 55 -15.86 -18.53 -4.07
N GLY A 56 -15.33 -17.90 -5.12
CA GLY A 56 -15.15 -16.44 -5.15
C GLY A 56 -13.91 -15.92 -4.42
N TYR A 57 -13.11 -16.77 -3.75
CA TYR A 57 -11.91 -16.33 -3.03
C TYR A 57 -10.90 -15.66 -3.96
N ARG A 58 -10.61 -16.28 -5.12
CA ARG A 58 -9.64 -15.75 -6.10
C ARG A 58 -10.05 -14.38 -6.61
N GLU A 59 -11.33 -14.23 -6.94
CA GLU A 59 -11.92 -12.97 -7.39
C GLU A 59 -11.85 -11.91 -6.29
N ALA A 60 -12.20 -12.27 -5.05
CA ALA A 60 -12.15 -11.39 -3.89
C ALA A 60 -10.73 -10.94 -3.54
N MET A 61 -9.72 -11.78 -3.76
CA MET A 61 -8.31 -11.47 -3.51
C MET A 61 -7.62 -10.74 -4.66
N SER A 62 -8.11 -10.86 -5.89
CA SER A 62 -7.44 -10.37 -7.10
C SER A 62 -7.01 -8.90 -7.02
N LEU A 63 -7.88 -8.02 -6.50
CA LEU A 63 -7.58 -6.60 -6.36
C LEU A 63 -6.59 -6.32 -5.22
N LEU A 64 -6.68 -7.06 -4.10
CA LEU A 64 -5.71 -6.96 -3.00
C LEU A 64 -4.31 -7.39 -3.47
N GLU A 65 -4.19 -8.48 -4.23
CA GLU A 65 -2.92 -8.94 -4.79
C GLU A 65 -2.31 -7.94 -5.78
N ARG A 66 -3.15 -7.27 -6.56
CA ARG A 66 -2.72 -6.17 -7.43
C ARG A 66 -2.21 -4.99 -6.61
N VAL A 67 -2.94 -4.56 -5.58
CA VAL A 67 -2.53 -3.48 -4.67
C VAL A 67 -1.21 -3.83 -3.99
N TYR A 68 -1.01 -5.07 -3.55
CA TYR A 68 0.25 -5.52 -2.96
C TYR A 68 1.43 -5.24 -3.89
N LYS A 69 1.33 -5.65 -5.16
CA LYS A 69 2.38 -5.46 -6.17
C LYS A 69 2.62 -3.98 -6.45
N GLU A 70 1.56 -3.21 -6.67
CA GLU A 70 1.67 -1.77 -6.97
C GLU A 70 2.22 -0.98 -5.77
N TRP A 71 1.79 -1.29 -4.55
CA TRP A 71 2.27 -0.66 -3.32
C TRP A 71 3.74 -0.98 -3.07
N LYS A 72 4.17 -2.23 -3.30
CA LYS A 72 5.60 -2.61 -3.21
C LYS A 72 6.44 -1.79 -4.18
N MET A 73 5.99 -1.62 -5.43
CA MET A 73 6.68 -0.79 -6.42
C MET A 73 6.71 0.69 -6.03
N TYR A 74 5.59 1.20 -5.48
CA TYR A 74 5.51 2.56 -4.95
C TYR A 74 6.55 2.82 -3.86
N LEU A 75 6.68 1.91 -2.88
CA LEU A 75 7.67 2.03 -1.80
C LEU A 75 9.11 2.03 -2.34
N LEU A 76 9.42 1.18 -3.32
CA LEU A 76 10.74 1.17 -3.96
C LEU A 76 11.02 2.47 -4.71
N LEU A 77 10.02 3.04 -5.38
CA LEU A 77 10.16 4.31 -6.07
C LEU A 77 10.35 5.47 -5.10
N LEU A 78 9.63 5.49 -3.97
CA LEU A 78 9.81 6.47 -2.89
C LEU A 78 11.24 6.40 -2.35
N TYR A 79 11.72 5.21 -1.99
CA TYR A 79 13.08 5.01 -1.50
C TYR A 79 14.13 5.48 -2.51
N LYS A 80 14.02 5.05 -3.77
CA LYS A 80 14.94 5.45 -4.84
C LYS A 80 14.94 6.96 -5.07
N THR A 81 13.76 7.60 -5.05
CA THR A 81 13.64 9.04 -5.24
C THR A 81 14.31 9.81 -4.09
N GLY A 82 14.14 9.34 -2.86
CA GLY A 82 14.83 9.87 -1.69
C GLY A 82 16.36 9.73 -1.79
N VAL A 83 16.86 8.53 -2.09
CA VAL A 83 18.31 8.27 -2.27
C VAL A 83 18.93 9.17 -3.35
N GLN A 84 18.18 9.45 -4.41
CA GLN A 84 18.64 10.31 -5.51
C GLN A 84 18.44 11.81 -5.24
N GLY A 85 17.83 12.21 -4.12
CA GLY A 85 17.56 13.62 -3.81
C GLY A 85 16.60 14.31 -4.80
N ARG A 86 15.73 13.56 -5.49
CA ARG A 86 14.88 14.07 -6.58
C ARG A 86 13.56 14.65 -6.06
N SER A 87 13.62 15.75 -5.30
CA SER A 87 12.46 16.37 -4.63
C SER A 87 11.33 16.73 -5.59
N ALA A 88 11.64 17.14 -6.83
CA ALA A 88 10.65 17.49 -7.86
C ALA A 88 9.63 16.36 -8.17
N ARG A 89 9.98 15.10 -7.90
CA ARG A 89 9.09 13.94 -8.12
C ARG A 89 8.14 13.66 -6.96
N MET A 90 8.28 14.34 -5.83
CA MET A 90 7.49 14.02 -4.63
C MET A 90 6.00 14.36 -4.80
N LYS A 91 5.67 15.38 -5.59
CA LYS A 91 4.28 15.69 -5.95
C LYS A 91 3.62 14.55 -6.74
N GLU A 92 4.34 13.96 -7.70
CA GLU A 92 3.89 12.79 -8.46
C GLU A 92 3.71 11.57 -7.53
N LEU A 93 4.68 11.33 -6.65
CA LEU A 93 4.62 10.24 -5.66
C LEU A 93 3.45 10.40 -4.70
N SER A 94 3.18 11.61 -4.22
CA SER A 94 2.01 11.90 -3.38
C SER A 94 0.72 11.49 -4.07
N ALA A 95 0.49 11.99 -5.30
CA ALA A 95 -0.71 11.68 -6.07
C ALA A 95 -0.86 10.17 -6.33
N ASN A 96 0.23 9.50 -6.73
CA ASN A 96 0.24 8.06 -6.97
C ASN A 96 -0.05 7.26 -5.70
N GLY A 97 0.54 7.65 -4.57
CA GLY A 97 0.30 7.00 -3.28
C GLY A 97 -1.14 7.18 -2.81
N LEU A 98 -1.71 8.38 -2.92
CA LEU A 98 -3.12 8.65 -2.57
C LEU A 98 -4.07 7.79 -3.39
N ARG A 99 -3.86 7.72 -4.72
CA ARG A 99 -4.63 6.84 -5.61
C ARG A 99 -4.55 5.37 -5.17
N LEU A 100 -3.36 4.88 -4.79
CA LEU A 100 -3.21 3.51 -4.31
C LEU A 100 -3.93 3.27 -2.98
N LEU A 101 -4.02 4.27 -2.09
CA LEU A 101 -4.81 4.16 -0.87
C LEU A 101 -6.31 4.06 -1.16
N ASP A 102 -6.81 4.76 -2.16
CA ASP A 102 -8.21 4.65 -2.60
C ASP A 102 -8.52 3.24 -3.13
N ILE A 103 -7.65 2.72 -4.00
CA ILE A 103 -7.79 1.37 -4.56
C ILE A 103 -7.66 0.31 -3.44
N TYR A 104 -6.77 0.50 -2.48
CA TYR A 104 -6.67 -0.39 -1.32
C TYR A 104 -7.96 -0.42 -0.50
N ALA A 105 -8.55 0.74 -0.22
CA ALA A 105 -9.82 0.81 0.51
C ALA A 105 -10.95 0.08 -0.24
N GLU A 106 -11.02 0.25 -1.57
CA GLU A 106 -11.97 -0.49 -2.42
C GLU A 106 -11.73 -2.00 -2.37
N ALA A 107 -10.48 -2.42 -2.52
CA ALA A 107 -10.07 -3.83 -2.48
C ALA A 107 -10.46 -4.49 -1.15
N LEU A 108 -10.16 -3.81 -0.04
CA LEU A 108 -10.49 -4.29 1.30
C LEU A 108 -12.01 -4.37 1.49
N ALA A 109 -12.76 -3.36 1.05
CA ALA A 109 -14.22 -3.40 1.12
C ALA A 109 -14.81 -4.54 0.29
N GLY A 110 -14.24 -4.83 -0.89
CA GLY A 110 -14.61 -5.97 -1.73
C GLY A 110 -14.39 -7.31 -1.03
N TYR A 111 -13.18 -7.50 -0.50
CA TYR A 111 -12.85 -8.72 0.27
C TYR A 111 -13.76 -8.91 1.49
N LEU A 112 -14.01 -7.85 2.26
CA LEU A 112 -14.88 -7.91 3.45
C LEU A 112 -16.35 -8.18 3.11
N ARG A 113 -16.84 -7.76 1.93
CA ARG A 113 -18.18 -8.16 1.46
C ARG A 113 -18.22 -9.64 1.14
N TRP A 114 -17.23 -10.15 0.41
CA TRP A 114 -17.14 -11.57 0.12
C TRP A 114 -17.03 -12.42 1.40
N LEU A 115 -16.18 -12.03 2.34
CA LEU A 115 -15.96 -12.74 3.60
C LEU A 115 -17.24 -12.87 4.42
N ARG A 116 -18.04 -11.80 4.52
CA ARG A 116 -19.33 -11.84 5.22
C ARG A 116 -20.29 -12.87 4.63
N ASN A 117 -20.34 -12.96 3.30
CA ASN A 117 -21.16 -13.96 2.61
C ASN A 117 -20.69 -15.41 2.83
N GLN A 118 -19.46 -15.62 3.33
CA GLN A 118 -18.95 -16.96 3.70
C GLN A 118 -19.32 -17.39 5.11
N VAL A 119 -19.74 -16.46 5.98
CA VAL A 119 -20.09 -16.72 7.39
C VAL A 119 -21.60 -16.91 7.57
N GLU A 120 -22.40 -16.32 6.68
CA GLU A 120 -23.87 -16.41 6.71
C GLU A 120 -24.42 -17.66 5.99
N ASN A 121 -23.56 -18.53 5.44
CA ASN A 121 -23.89 -19.82 4.82
C ASN A 121 -23.17 -20.98 5.52
#